data_AF-A0A368TTL4-F1
#
_entry.id   AF-A0A368TTL4-F1
#
_cell.length_a   1.000
_cell.length_b   1.000
_cell.length_c   1.000
_cell.angle_alpha   90.00
_cell.angle_beta   90.00
_cell.angle_gamma   90.00
#
_symmetry.space_group_name_H-M   'P 1'
#
loop_
_entity.id
_entity.type
_entity.pdbx_description
1 polymer ?
#
loop_
_entity_poly.entity_id
_entity_poly.type
_entity_poly.pdbx_seq_one_letter_code
_entity_poly.pdbx_strand_id
1 'polypeptide(L)'
;MKYFRVCWISLVLALGSAPLMALDLASLEAAQERAGIIERVSNLLADDSAAVRLAVFEEVMNGEDPLLRSMAMETALSSDDERLQTAGLRQLIHSRDFLVVELVEPTQASQAQAYTYSLYRELTLADLRINSATDEITGNFRTASVRNNDFVGQLTRGGLQIELKSHRRGNLHQYNCTLALNELSGVELAGVLDCSIGGQYTAEDNADGNSARLPVRIHLS
;
A
#
# COMPACT_ATOMS: atom_id res chain seq x y z
N MET A 1 -66.28 -13.76 -62.76
CA MET A 1 -67.11 -13.04 -61.77
C MET A 1 -66.24 -12.64 -60.58
N LYS A 2 -66.31 -11.37 -60.14
CA LYS A 2 -65.78 -10.73 -58.91
C LYS A 2 -64.26 -10.41 -58.91
N TYR A 3 -63.81 -9.22 -59.33
CA TYR A 3 -63.80 -7.86 -58.73
C TYR A 3 -62.67 -7.59 -57.69
N PHE A 4 -61.70 -6.75 -58.13
CA PHE A 4 -61.07 -5.59 -57.47
C PHE A 4 -60.68 -5.62 -55.96
N ARG A 5 -59.43 -5.27 -55.63
CA ARG A 5 -59.05 -3.91 -55.16
C ARG A 5 -57.55 -3.72 -54.87
N VAL A 6 -57.07 -2.57 -55.37
CA VAL A 6 -55.87 -1.82 -55.01
C VAL A 6 -55.95 -1.31 -53.56
N CYS A 7 -54.84 -1.33 -52.81
CA CYS A 7 -54.61 -0.53 -51.59
C CYS A 7 -53.09 -0.40 -51.37
N TRP A 8 -52.46 0.70 -51.77
CA TRP A 8 -52.14 1.89 -50.96
C TRP A 8 -50.89 1.75 -50.05
N ILE A 9 -49.84 2.43 -50.53
CA ILE A 9 -48.69 3.08 -49.87
C ILE A 9 -48.74 3.14 -48.34
N SER A 10 -47.66 2.71 -47.69
CA SER A 10 -47.13 3.34 -46.46
C SER A 10 -45.67 2.94 -46.26
N LEU A 11 -44.77 3.71 -46.89
CA LEU A 11 -43.34 3.72 -46.62
C LEU A 11 -43.13 4.51 -45.30
N VAL A 12 -42.98 3.80 -44.18
CA VAL A 12 -42.61 4.41 -42.90
C VAL A 12 -41.09 4.61 -42.89
N LEU A 13 -40.64 5.83 -43.19
CA LEU A 13 -39.31 6.30 -42.82
C LEU A 13 -39.24 6.32 -41.28
N ALA A 14 -38.63 5.29 -40.70
CA ALA A 14 -38.11 5.39 -39.35
C ALA A 14 -36.86 6.28 -39.40
N LEU A 15 -37.05 7.59 -39.22
CA LEU A 15 -35.97 8.48 -38.82
C LEU A 15 -35.44 7.95 -37.49
N GLY A 16 -34.32 7.25 -37.53
CA GLY A 16 -33.52 6.94 -36.36
C GLY A 16 -33.13 8.26 -35.71
N SER A 17 -33.80 8.59 -34.61
CA SER A 17 -33.38 9.60 -33.65
C SER A 17 -32.03 9.18 -33.10
N ALA A 18 -30.94 9.59 -33.77
CA ALA A 18 -29.65 9.66 -33.12
C ALA A 18 -29.81 10.61 -31.93
N PRO A 19 -29.54 10.18 -30.68
CA PRO A 19 -29.41 11.11 -29.60
C PRO A 19 -28.19 11.96 -29.94
N LEU A 20 -28.43 13.17 -30.42
CA LEU A 20 -27.46 14.25 -30.37
C LEU A 20 -27.12 14.40 -28.89
N MET A 21 -26.01 13.81 -28.48
CA MET A 21 -25.34 14.13 -27.23
C MET A 21 -25.00 15.62 -27.29
N ALA A 22 -25.93 16.45 -26.84
CA ALA A 22 -25.65 17.84 -26.54
C ALA A 22 -24.68 17.81 -25.37
N LEU A 23 -23.38 17.81 -25.69
CA LEU A 23 -22.33 18.06 -24.73
C LEU A 23 -22.62 19.47 -24.16
N ASP A 24 -23.07 19.51 -22.92
CA ASP A 24 -23.44 20.77 -22.27
C ASP A 24 -22.18 21.64 -22.17
N LEU A 25 -22.24 22.87 -22.69
CA LEU A 25 -21.12 23.81 -22.67
C LEU A 25 -20.60 24.02 -21.23
N ALA A 26 -21.50 24.01 -20.25
CA ALA A 26 -21.15 24.11 -18.83
C ALA A 26 -20.35 22.89 -18.33
N SER A 27 -20.67 21.69 -18.82
CA SER A 27 -19.91 20.48 -18.49
C SER A 27 -18.50 20.48 -19.09
N LEU A 28 -18.32 21.10 -20.26
CA LEU A 28 -17.03 21.25 -20.90
C LEU A 28 -16.15 22.28 -20.16
N GLU A 29 -16.72 23.41 -19.76
CA GLU A 29 -16.03 24.44 -18.97
C GLU A 29 -15.56 23.88 -17.61
N ALA A 30 -16.43 23.17 -16.89
CA ALA A 30 -16.07 22.52 -15.62
C ALA A 30 -14.98 21.46 -15.80
N ALA A 31 -15.01 20.69 -16.90
CA ALA A 31 -13.97 19.72 -17.21
C ALA A 31 -12.62 20.39 -17.51
N GLN A 32 -12.63 21.52 -18.21
CA GLN A 32 -11.42 22.29 -18.53
C GLN A 32 -10.81 22.93 -17.28
N GLU A 33 -11.63 23.48 -16.39
CA GLU A 33 -11.17 24.01 -15.10
C GLU A 33 -10.50 22.91 -14.28
N ARG A 34 -11.16 21.74 -14.19
CA ARG A 34 -10.61 20.59 -13.47
C ARG A 34 -9.29 20.12 -14.07
N ALA A 35 -9.18 20.04 -15.39
CA ALA A 35 -7.93 19.69 -16.07
C ALA A 35 -6.79 20.67 -15.74
N GLY A 36 -7.08 21.97 -15.68
CA GLY A 36 -6.10 22.99 -15.31
C GLY A 36 -5.61 22.87 -13.86
N ILE A 37 -6.47 22.45 -12.94
CA ILE A 37 -6.08 22.17 -11.54
C ILE A 37 -5.14 20.95 -11.49
N ILE A 38 -5.52 19.86 -12.16
CA ILE A 38 -4.73 18.62 -12.24
C ILE A 38 -3.34 18.91 -12.78
N GLU A 39 -3.26 19.64 -13.90
CA GLU A 39 -1.98 20.01 -14.52
C GLU A 39 -1.12 20.86 -13.59
N ARG A 40 -1.71 21.85 -12.91
CA ARG A 40 -1.00 22.70 -11.95
C ARG A 40 -0.44 21.88 -10.78
N VAL A 41 -1.24 21.00 -10.20
CA VAL A 41 -0.80 20.14 -9.09
C VAL A 41 0.30 19.19 -9.56
N SER A 42 0.15 18.57 -10.73
CA SER A 42 1.17 17.71 -11.32
C SER A 42 2.51 18.44 -11.50
N ASN A 43 2.48 19.69 -11.99
CA ASN A 43 3.70 20.49 -12.17
C ASN A 43 4.35 20.84 -10.83
N LEU A 44 3.56 21.15 -9.81
CA LEU A 44 4.07 21.47 -8.47
C LEU A 44 4.63 20.24 -7.73
N LEU A 45 4.05 19.07 -7.95
CA LEU A 45 4.57 17.80 -7.46
C LEU A 45 5.87 17.38 -8.16
N ALA A 46 6.12 17.88 -9.37
CA ALA A 46 7.36 17.69 -10.12
C ALA A 46 8.36 18.84 -9.94
N ASP A 47 8.09 19.81 -9.07
CA ASP A 47 8.97 20.96 -8.83
C ASP A 47 10.34 20.50 -8.30
N ASP A 48 11.42 21.19 -8.69
CA ASP A 48 12.79 20.85 -8.25
C ASP A 48 12.96 20.97 -6.72
N SER A 49 12.19 21.86 -6.08
CA SER A 49 12.21 22.08 -4.64
C SER A 49 11.46 20.99 -3.88
N ALA A 50 12.21 20.19 -3.12
CA ALA A 50 11.64 19.21 -2.19
C ALA A 50 10.62 19.81 -1.21
N ALA A 51 10.84 21.06 -0.77
CA ALA A 51 9.92 21.74 0.13
C ALA A 51 8.58 22.07 -0.54
N VAL A 52 8.61 22.45 -1.84
CA VAL A 52 7.39 22.70 -2.61
C VAL A 52 6.63 21.40 -2.81
N ARG A 53 7.30 20.32 -3.22
CA ARG A 53 6.68 19.00 -3.40
C ARG A 53 6.01 18.51 -2.12
N LEU A 54 6.69 18.63 -0.98
CA LEU A 54 6.14 18.23 0.32
C LEU A 54 4.92 19.08 0.73
N ALA A 55 5.00 20.40 0.60
CA ALA A 55 3.87 21.28 0.93
C ALA A 55 2.64 20.98 0.07
N VAL A 56 2.85 20.74 -1.23
CA VAL A 56 1.78 20.38 -2.17
C VAL A 56 1.19 19.02 -1.83
N PHE A 57 2.03 18.03 -1.50
CA PHE A 57 1.58 16.72 -1.04
C PHE A 57 0.68 16.84 0.19
N GLU A 58 1.11 17.58 1.22
CA GLU A 58 0.33 17.78 2.46
C GLU A 58 -1.01 18.47 2.18
N GLU A 59 -1.02 19.52 1.36
CA GLU A 59 -2.24 20.22 0.96
C GLU A 59 -3.21 19.30 0.21
N VAL A 60 -2.71 18.51 -0.74
CA VAL A 60 -3.53 17.57 -1.52
C VAL A 60 -4.08 16.44 -0.64
N MET A 61 -3.32 15.96 0.35
CA MET A 61 -3.79 14.95 1.30
C MET A 61 -4.91 15.43 2.22
N ASN A 62 -4.92 16.72 2.54
CA ASN A 62 -5.99 17.37 3.30
C ASN A 62 -7.26 17.60 2.46
N GLY A 63 -7.14 17.57 1.13
CA GLY A 63 -8.26 17.73 0.19
C GLY A 63 -9.13 16.48 0.01
N GLU A 64 -10.23 16.65 -0.72
CA GLU A 64 -11.21 15.58 -0.98
C GLU A 64 -11.10 14.95 -2.38
N ASP A 65 -10.36 15.54 -3.33
CA ASP A 65 -10.28 14.99 -4.70
C ASP A 65 -9.45 13.69 -4.71
N PRO A 66 -10.07 12.52 -4.94
CA PRO A 66 -9.39 11.23 -4.90
C PRO A 66 -8.33 11.08 -6.00
N LEU A 67 -8.50 11.75 -7.14
CA LEU A 67 -7.55 11.68 -8.23
C LEU A 67 -6.25 12.39 -7.86
N LEU A 68 -6.36 13.61 -7.31
CA LEU A 68 -5.20 14.37 -6.86
C LEU A 68 -4.48 13.61 -5.73
N ARG A 69 -5.24 13.01 -4.81
CA ARG A 69 -4.67 12.21 -3.72
C ARG A 69 -3.90 11.00 -4.24
N SER A 70 -4.45 10.27 -5.21
CA SER A 70 -3.76 9.15 -5.84
C SER A 70 -2.46 9.59 -6.52
N MET A 71 -2.49 10.69 -7.27
CA MET A 71 -1.32 11.23 -7.96
C MET A 71 -0.22 11.69 -7.00
N ALA A 72 -0.60 12.41 -5.94
CA ALA A 72 0.33 12.85 -4.92
C ALA A 72 0.94 11.67 -4.15
N MET A 73 0.15 10.63 -3.87
CA MET A 73 0.64 9.40 -3.24
C MET A 73 1.66 8.67 -4.12
N GLU A 74 1.34 8.47 -5.41
CA GLU A 74 2.26 7.84 -6.36
C GLU A 74 3.57 8.61 -6.43
N THR A 75 3.50 9.94 -6.57
CA THR A 75 4.68 10.81 -6.62
C THR A 75 5.49 10.71 -5.33
N ALA A 76 4.83 10.69 -4.17
CA ALA A 76 5.52 10.64 -2.89
C ALA A 76 6.25 9.32 -2.69
N LEU A 77 5.63 8.20 -3.05
CA LEU A 77 6.23 6.88 -2.92
C LEU A 77 7.34 6.62 -3.97
N SER A 78 7.29 7.26 -5.12
CA SER A 78 8.35 7.15 -6.15
C SER A 78 9.44 8.23 -6.06
N SER A 79 9.35 9.14 -5.11
CA SER A 79 10.28 10.29 -4.97
C SER A 79 11.63 9.85 -4.43
N ASP A 80 12.73 10.46 -4.89
CA ASP A 80 14.06 10.28 -4.29
C ASP A 80 14.25 11.06 -2.97
N ASP A 81 13.30 11.95 -2.63
CA ASP A 81 13.30 12.67 -1.35
C ASP A 81 12.72 11.81 -0.23
N GLU A 82 13.57 11.43 0.73
CA GLU A 82 13.20 10.60 1.88
C GLU A 82 12.08 11.19 2.75
N ARG A 83 11.97 12.52 2.84
CA ARG A 83 10.93 13.17 3.68
C ARG A 83 9.59 13.03 3.01
N LEU A 84 9.54 13.23 1.69
CA LEU A 84 8.34 13.04 0.91
C LEU A 84 7.90 11.56 0.89
N GLN A 85 8.85 10.62 0.73
CA GLN A 85 8.57 9.19 0.88
C GLN A 85 7.98 8.86 2.25
N THR A 86 8.58 9.42 3.32
CA THR A 86 8.10 9.21 4.69
C THR A 86 6.69 9.75 4.88
N ALA A 87 6.37 10.92 4.29
CA ALA A 87 5.02 11.48 4.31
C ALA A 87 4.01 10.58 3.55
N GLY A 88 4.40 10.05 2.40
CA GLY A 88 3.65 9.05 1.65
C GLY A 88 3.37 7.79 2.47
N LEU A 89 4.40 7.19 3.07
CA LEU A 89 4.28 6.01 3.92
C LEU A 89 3.37 6.25 5.13
N ARG A 90 3.50 7.41 5.80
CA ARG A 90 2.64 7.79 6.92
C ARG A 90 1.18 7.81 6.50
N GLN A 91 0.88 8.44 5.37
CA GLN A 91 -0.48 8.52 4.87
C GLN A 91 -1.02 7.15 4.44
N LEU A 92 -0.18 6.32 3.82
CA LEU A 92 -0.54 4.97 3.41
C LEU A 92 -0.93 4.12 4.61
N ILE A 93 -0.10 4.10 5.65
CA ILE A 93 -0.37 3.34 6.87
C ILE A 93 -1.65 3.84 7.56
N HIS A 94 -1.87 5.15 7.61
CA HIS A 94 -3.10 5.72 8.18
C HIS A 94 -4.36 5.33 7.39
N SER A 95 -4.24 5.09 6.08
CA SER A 95 -5.37 4.78 5.21
C SER A 95 -5.74 3.29 5.13
N ARG A 96 -4.91 2.40 5.67
CA ARG A 96 -5.05 0.94 5.54
C ARG A 96 -5.43 0.31 6.88
N ASP A 97 -6.42 -0.57 6.85
CA ASP A 97 -6.81 -1.36 8.02
C ASP A 97 -5.75 -2.41 8.40
N PHE A 98 -5.06 -2.94 7.39
CA PHE A 98 -4.00 -3.93 7.55
C PHE A 98 -2.99 -3.89 6.41
N LEU A 99 -1.80 -4.43 6.67
CA LEU A 99 -0.75 -4.69 5.68
C LEU A 99 -0.43 -6.18 5.68
N VAL A 100 -0.39 -6.77 4.48
CA VAL A 100 0.06 -8.15 4.29
C VAL A 100 1.53 -8.13 3.92
N VAL A 101 2.35 -8.82 4.71
CA VAL A 101 3.79 -8.95 4.47
C VAL A 101 4.05 -10.31 3.86
N GLU A 102 4.49 -10.31 2.62
CA GLU A 102 4.94 -11.51 1.93
C GLU A 102 6.38 -11.80 2.36
N LEU A 103 6.62 -13.00 2.88
CA LEU A 103 7.96 -13.52 3.10
C LEU A 103 8.40 -14.27 1.85
N VAL A 104 9.62 -14.01 1.39
CA VAL A 104 10.21 -14.72 0.26
C VAL A 104 11.03 -15.90 0.78
N GLU A 105 10.67 -17.12 0.38
CA GLU A 105 11.43 -18.31 0.73
C GLU A 105 12.78 -18.34 -0.02
N PRO A 106 13.94 -18.41 0.68
CA PRO A 106 15.23 -18.49 0.01
C PRO A 106 15.41 -19.82 -0.73
N THR A 107 15.99 -19.78 -1.94
CA THR A 107 16.24 -20.99 -2.76
C THR A 107 17.18 -22.00 -2.08
N GLN A 108 18.08 -21.51 -1.22
CA GLN A 108 18.98 -22.33 -0.41
C GLN A 108 18.82 -21.94 1.06
N ALA A 109 17.60 -22.13 1.60
CA ALA A 109 17.31 -21.80 2.97
C ALA A 109 18.13 -22.67 3.95
N SER A 110 18.76 -22.04 4.94
CA SER A 110 19.20 -22.76 6.13
C SER A 110 17.99 -23.31 6.89
N GLN A 111 18.22 -24.28 7.78
CA GLN A 111 17.15 -24.81 8.61
C GLN A 111 16.45 -23.71 9.44
N ALA A 112 17.22 -22.76 9.97
CA ALA A 112 16.67 -21.62 10.70
C ALA A 112 15.77 -20.74 9.82
N GLN A 113 16.18 -20.48 8.57
CA GLN A 113 15.38 -19.73 7.61
C GLN A 113 14.09 -20.45 7.24
N ALA A 114 14.15 -21.74 6.92
CA ALA A 114 12.97 -22.55 6.60
C ALA A 114 12.00 -22.62 7.78
N TYR A 115 12.53 -22.78 8.99
CA TYR A 115 11.76 -22.80 10.22
C TYR A 115 11.07 -21.43 10.47
N THR A 116 11.82 -20.32 10.41
CA THR A 116 11.26 -18.97 10.55
C THR A 116 10.21 -18.67 9.48
N TYR A 117 10.44 -19.07 8.23
CA TYR A 117 9.47 -18.92 7.14
C TYR A 117 8.15 -19.63 7.49
N SER A 118 8.21 -20.88 7.96
CA SER A 118 7.02 -21.64 8.37
C SER A 118 6.21 -20.95 9.48
N LEU A 119 6.89 -20.26 10.39
CA LEU A 119 6.25 -19.54 11.50
C LEU A 119 5.62 -18.21 11.08
N TYR A 120 6.17 -17.55 10.04
CA TYR A 120 5.86 -16.16 9.68
C TYR A 120 5.21 -15.99 8.28
N ARG A 121 5.08 -17.03 7.44
CA ARG A 121 4.57 -16.95 6.04
C ARG A 121 3.20 -16.29 5.80
N GLU A 122 2.44 -16.01 6.86
CA GLU A 122 1.12 -15.35 6.82
C GLU A 122 1.14 -14.05 7.64
N LEU A 123 2.28 -13.35 7.64
CA LEU A 123 2.47 -12.14 8.44
C LEU A 123 1.51 -11.04 7.97
N THR A 124 0.59 -10.67 8.86
CA THR A 124 -0.33 -9.55 8.69
C THR A 124 -0.10 -8.57 9.83
N LEU A 125 0.03 -7.29 9.51
CA LEU A 125 0.03 -6.18 10.48
C LEU A 125 -1.33 -5.52 10.45
N ALA A 126 -2.00 -5.33 11.58
CA ALA A 126 -3.32 -4.72 11.65
C ALA A 126 -3.43 -3.77 12.84
N ASP A 127 -4.54 -3.03 12.89
CA ASP A 127 -4.80 -1.98 13.89
C ASP A 127 -3.65 -0.97 13.97
N LEU A 128 -3.09 -0.61 12.80
CA LEU A 128 -1.93 0.26 12.67
C LEU A 128 -2.26 1.66 13.19
N ARG A 129 -1.42 2.16 14.10
CA ARG A 129 -1.54 3.51 14.67
C ARG A 129 -0.19 4.19 14.63
N ILE A 130 -0.19 5.46 14.21
CA ILE A 130 1.01 6.28 14.15
C ILE A 130 0.86 7.44 15.14
N ASN A 131 1.86 7.63 15.98
CA ASN A 131 2.01 8.86 16.75
C ASN A 131 2.73 9.90 15.88
N SER A 132 1.98 10.88 15.36
CA SER A 132 2.52 11.91 14.45
C SER A 132 3.62 12.79 15.05
N ALA A 133 3.80 12.81 16.39
CA ALA A 133 4.85 13.58 17.05
C ALA A 133 6.18 12.81 17.17
N THR A 134 6.13 11.48 17.27
CA THR A 134 7.32 10.63 17.51
C THR A 134 7.61 9.67 16.38
N ASP A 135 6.71 9.60 15.39
CA ASP A 135 6.73 8.63 14.30
C ASP A 135 6.71 7.17 14.77
N GLU A 136 6.30 6.93 16.03
CA GLU A 136 6.10 5.59 16.58
C GLU A 136 4.90 4.92 15.92
N ILE A 137 5.09 3.68 15.49
CA ILE A 137 4.05 2.83 14.91
C ILE A 137 3.71 1.74 15.93
N THR A 138 2.43 1.57 16.21
CA THR A 138 1.92 0.50 17.07
C THR A 138 0.81 -0.25 16.35
N GLY A 139 0.54 -1.47 16.80
CA GLY A 139 -0.54 -2.28 16.27
C GLY A 139 -0.40 -3.72 16.74
N ASN A 140 -1.10 -4.62 16.06
CA ASN A 140 -0.96 -6.04 16.27
C ASN A 140 -0.48 -6.76 15.01
N PHE A 141 0.10 -7.93 15.20
CA PHE A 141 0.47 -8.80 14.12
C PHE A 141 -0.07 -10.21 14.33
N ARG A 142 -0.31 -10.87 13.20
CA ARG A 142 -0.69 -12.28 13.10
C ARG A 142 0.27 -12.96 12.13
N THR A 143 0.57 -14.21 12.40
CA THR A 143 1.33 -15.10 11.54
C THR A 143 0.69 -16.50 11.51
N ALA A 144 1.31 -17.45 10.81
CA ALA A 144 0.89 -18.84 10.84
C ALA A 144 0.96 -19.48 12.24
N SER A 145 1.85 -18.99 13.11
CA SER A 145 2.08 -19.52 14.47
C SER A 145 1.63 -18.60 15.61
N VAL A 146 1.41 -17.31 15.33
CA VAL A 146 1.06 -16.28 16.32
C VAL A 146 -0.26 -15.66 15.93
N ARG A 147 -1.29 -15.72 16.78
CA ARG A 147 -2.64 -15.30 16.39
C ARG A 147 -2.90 -13.80 16.50
N ASN A 148 -2.52 -13.18 17.61
CA ASN A 148 -2.67 -11.75 17.87
C ASN A 148 -1.61 -11.38 18.91
N ASN A 149 -0.65 -10.56 18.53
CA ASN A 149 0.36 -10.08 19.45
C ASN A 149 0.75 -8.65 19.07
N ASP A 150 1.13 -7.86 20.05
CA ASP A 150 1.42 -6.45 19.82
C ASP A 150 2.81 -6.28 19.20
N PHE A 151 2.95 -5.25 18.39
CA PHE A 151 4.24 -4.79 17.91
C PHE A 151 4.43 -3.30 18.23
N VAL A 152 5.68 -2.89 18.26
CA VAL A 152 6.09 -1.48 18.30
C VAL A 152 7.14 -1.27 17.23
N GLY A 153 7.08 -0.13 16.57
CA GLY A 153 8.00 0.24 15.51
C GLY A 153 8.12 1.75 15.36
N GLN A 154 8.79 2.16 14.30
CA GLN A 154 9.00 3.56 13.97
C GLN A 154 9.02 3.75 12.45
N LEU A 155 8.46 4.86 11.97
CA LEU A 155 8.77 5.34 10.63
C LEU A 155 10.21 5.83 10.60
N THR A 156 11.00 5.27 9.71
CA THR A 156 12.35 5.74 9.44
C THR A 156 12.32 6.58 8.17
N ARG A 157 13.42 7.29 7.89
CA ARG A 157 13.54 8.02 6.62
C ARG A 157 13.43 7.05 5.45
N GLY A 158 12.40 7.24 4.61
CA GLY A 158 12.14 6.39 3.45
C GLY A 158 11.69 4.95 3.77
N GLY A 159 11.27 4.67 5.01
CA GLY A 159 10.94 3.30 5.40
C GLY A 159 10.22 3.15 6.74
N LEU A 160 10.17 1.91 7.21
CA LEU A 160 9.68 1.58 8.54
C LEU A 160 10.48 0.45 9.17
N GLN A 161 10.54 0.44 10.49
CA GLN A 161 11.14 -0.61 11.28
C GLN A 161 10.19 -1.04 12.39
N ILE A 162 9.88 -2.33 12.48
CA ILE A 162 8.93 -2.89 13.46
C ILE A 162 9.56 -4.05 14.22
N GLU A 163 9.37 -4.08 15.54
CA GLU A 163 9.75 -5.21 16.40
C GLU A 163 8.56 -6.14 16.64
N LEU A 164 8.71 -7.40 16.21
CA LEU A 164 7.76 -8.50 16.34
C LEU A 164 8.28 -9.50 17.38
N LYS A 165 7.85 -9.35 18.63
CA LYS A 165 8.24 -10.22 19.74
C LYS A 165 7.20 -11.32 19.92
N SER A 166 7.57 -12.59 19.89
CA SER A 166 6.65 -13.72 20.02
C SER A 166 7.16 -14.84 20.94
N HIS A 167 6.34 -15.87 21.13
CA HIS A 167 6.67 -17.09 21.86
C HIS A 167 7.28 -16.84 23.24
N ARG A 168 6.43 -16.36 24.16
CA ARG A 168 6.83 -15.97 25.52
C ARG A 168 6.94 -17.20 26.45
N ARG A 169 8.06 -17.33 27.15
CA ARG A 169 8.24 -18.26 28.28
C ARG A 169 8.57 -17.47 29.54
N GLY A 170 7.61 -17.36 30.46
CA GLY A 170 7.75 -16.47 31.63
C GLY A 170 7.76 -15.01 31.19
N ASN A 171 8.85 -14.29 31.44
CA ASN A 171 9.03 -12.88 31.01
C ASN A 171 9.95 -12.71 29.79
N LEU A 172 10.42 -13.81 29.19
CA LEU A 172 11.35 -13.78 28.08
C LEU A 172 10.63 -14.16 26.78
N HIS A 173 10.83 -13.36 25.74
CA HIS A 173 10.45 -13.71 24.38
C HIS A 173 11.53 -14.60 23.78
N GLN A 174 11.12 -15.77 23.29
CA GLN A 174 12.05 -16.74 22.69
C GLN A 174 12.24 -16.50 21.18
N TYR A 175 11.40 -15.64 20.60
CA TYR A 175 11.52 -15.18 19.22
C TYR A 175 11.37 -13.67 19.21
N ASN A 176 12.38 -12.97 18.68
CA ASN A 176 12.32 -11.52 18.48
C ASN A 176 12.74 -11.23 17.05
N CYS A 177 11.84 -10.68 16.25
CA CYS A 177 12.13 -10.34 14.87
C CYS A 177 12.02 -8.83 14.64
N THR A 178 12.91 -8.29 13.84
CA THR A 178 12.84 -6.92 13.33
C THR A 178 12.47 -6.97 11.86
N LEU A 179 11.32 -6.40 11.52
CA LEU A 179 10.88 -6.15 10.16
C LEU A 179 11.38 -4.77 9.76
N ALA A 180 12.37 -4.70 8.87
CA ALA A 180 12.90 -3.46 8.33
C ALA A 180 12.52 -3.37 6.84
N LEU A 181 11.80 -2.33 6.47
CA LEU A 181 11.35 -2.07 5.11
C LEU A 181 11.87 -0.71 4.68
N ASN A 182 12.79 -0.70 3.74
CA ASN A 182 13.60 0.47 3.38
C ASN A 182 13.80 0.62 1.88
N GLU A 183 13.26 -0.29 1.08
CA GLU A 183 13.33 -0.24 -0.38
C GLU A 183 11.93 0.00 -0.93
N LEU A 184 11.64 1.24 -1.31
CA LEU A 184 10.37 1.62 -1.90
C LEU A 184 10.53 1.74 -3.42
N SER A 185 9.78 0.95 -4.17
CA SER A 185 9.83 0.95 -5.64
C SER A 185 8.41 0.91 -6.21
N GLY A 186 7.91 2.10 -6.60
CA GLY A 186 6.55 2.25 -7.12
C GLY A 186 5.49 1.82 -6.10
N VAL A 187 4.93 0.63 -6.30
CA VAL A 187 3.87 0.05 -5.46
C VAL A 187 4.35 -1.07 -4.54
N GLU A 188 5.66 -1.31 -4.47
CA GLU A 188 6.24 -2.34 -3.61
C GLU A 188 7.14 -1.70 -2.56
N LEU A 189 6.96 -2.14 -1.32
CA LEU A 189 7.86 -1.84 -0.21
C LEU A 189 8.56 -3.14 0.21
N ALA A 190 9.87 -3.21 -0.03
CA ALA A 190 10.69 -4.37 0.21
C ALA A 190 11.67 -4.14 1.38
N GLY A 191 12.17 -5.25 1.90
CA GLY A 191 13.19 -5.24 2.95
C GLY A 191 13.44 -6.61 3.52
N VAL A 192 13.62 -6.68 4.83
CA VAL A 192 14.08 -7.88 5.54
C VAL A 192 13.34 -8.09 6.87
N LEU A 193 13.01 -9.34 7.15
CA LEU A 193 12.69 -9.83 8.49
C LEU A 193 13.94 -10.51 9.09
N ASP A 194 14.52 -9.91 10.12
CA ASP A 194 15.69 -10.43 10.85
C ASP A 194 15.26 -10.93 12.23
N CYS A 195 15.39 -12.23 12.49
CA CYS A 195 14.92 -12.89 13.70
C CYS A 195 16.08 -13.38 14.56
N SER A 196 16.04 -13.07 15.84
CA SER A 196 16.80 -13.76 16.89
C SER A 196 15.96 -14.88 17.50
N ILE A 197 16.54 -16.08 17.55
CA ILE A 197 15.91 -17.33 17.95
C ILE A 197 16.55 -17.82 19.25
N GLY A 198 15.74 -18.11 20.25
CA GLY A 198 16.21 -18.52 21.58
C GLY A 198 15.45 -19.69 22.18
N GLY A 199 15.99 -20.21 23.29
CA GLY A 199 15.35 -21.25 24.09
C GLY A 199 15.20 -22.57 23.35
N GLN A 200 14.00 -23.16 23.40
CA GLN A 200 13.74 -24.47 22.78
C GLN A 200 13.76 -24.44 21.25
N TYR A 201 13.59 -23.26 20.65
CA TYR A 201 13.52 -23.12 19.20
C TYR A 201 14.88 -23.25 18.50
N THR A 202 15.98 -23.12 19.23
CA THR A 202 17.34 -23.29 18.69
C THR A 202 17.76 -24.76 18.59
N ALA A 203 16.93 -25.70 19.05
CA ALA A 203 17.25 -27.13 19.02
C ALA A 203 17.36 -27.66 17.57
N GLU A 204 18.09 -28.76 17.41
CA GLU A 204 18.34 -29.45 16.14
C GLU A 204 17.04 -29.89 15.46
N ASP A 205 16.02 -30.31 16.23
CA ASP A 205 14.70 -30.68 15.70
C ASP A 205 13.85 -29.45 15.26
N ASN A 206 14.33 -28.23 15.50
CA ASN A 206 13.62 -26.97 15.23
C ASN A 206 14.42 -26.10 14.23
N ALA A 207 14.92 -24.94 14.67
CA ALA A 207 15.64 -24.02 13.79
C ALA A 207 17.10 -24.42 13.55
N ASP A 208 17.69 -25.25 14.43
CA ASP A 208 19.14 -25.55 14.43
C ASP A 208 20.01 -24.30 14.23
N GLY A 209 19.67 -23.24 14.97
CA GLY A 209 20.27 -21.92 14.79
C GLY A 209 19.70 -20.87 15.73
N ASN A 210 20.45 -19.80 15.94
CA ASN A 210 20.09 -18.68 16.83
C ASN A 210 19.62 -17.43 16.07
N SER A 211 19.64 -17.44 14.74
CA SER A 211 19.11 -16.37 13.93
C SER A 211 18.63 -16.83 12.56
N ALA A 212 17.74 -16.05 11.95
CA ALA A 212 17.29 -16.24 10.59
C ALA A 212 17.00 -14.88 9.96
N ARG A 213 17.32 -14.76 8.66
CA ARG A 213 17.08 -13.55 7.89
C ARG A 213 16.31 -13.91 6.63
N LEU A 214 15.14 -13.31 6.43
CA LEU A 214 14.25 -13.58 5.30
C LEU A 214 13.96 -12.27 4.54
N PRO A 215 14.03 -12.27 3.20
CA PRO A 215 13.53 -11.14 2.41
C PRO A 215 12.02 -11.03 2.55
N VAL A 216 11.51 -9.80 2.53
CA VAL A 216 10.08 -9.51 2.62
C VAL A 216 9.64 -8.44 1.63
N ARG A 217 8.36 -8.46 1.30
CA ARG A 217 7.70 -7.50 0.41
C ARG A 217 6.31 -7.15 0.92
N ILE A 218 5.88 -5.93 0.68
CA ILE A 218 4.50 -5.48 0.85
C ILE A 218 4.05 -4.89 -0.47
N HIS A 219 2.93 -5.39 -0.99
CA HIS A 219 2.22 -4.76 -2.10
C HIS A 219 1.32 -3.65 -1.55
N LEU A 220 1.51 -2.44 -2.07
CA LEU A 220 0.84 -1.22 -1.64
C LEU A 220 -0.46 -0.94 -2.42
N SER A 221 -0.81 -1.80 -3.39
CA SER A 221 -2.02 -1.71 -4.23
C SER A 221 -3.25 -2.28 -3.54
#